data_AF-A0A8R1WLZ6-F1
#
_entry.id   AF-A0A8R1WLZ6-F1
#
_cell.length_a   1.000
_cell.length_b   1.000
_cell.length_c   1.000
_cell.angle_alpha   90.00
_cell.angle_beta   90.00
_cell.angle_gamma   90.00
#
_symmetry.space_group_name_H-M   'P 1'
#
loop_
_entity.id
_entity.type
_entity.pdbx_description
1 polymer ?
#
loop_
_entity_poly.entity_id
_entity_poly.type
_entity_poly.pdbx_seq_one_letter_code
_entity_poly.pdbx_strand_id
1 'polypeptide(L)'
;MSRLRALFANAFRGKSYVGKAQESLRLQNRHHHDEGPPQPFDNLPFKFTNRYVATLVFSIFFGTGFWAPFIILWYSMAKKSL
;
A
#
# COMPACT_ATOMS: atom_id res chain seq x y z
N MET A 1 52.81 18.28 -2.74
CA MET A 1 52.21 17.14 -2.02
C MET A 1 51.25 17.51 -0.87
N SER A 2 51.00 18.79 -0.58
CA SER A 2 50.13 19.23 0.54
C SER A 2 48.63 19.31 0.19
N ARG A 3 48.27 19.59 -1.08
CA ARG A 3 46.87 19.74 -1.50
C ARG A 3 46.11 18.41 -1.63
N LEU A 4 46.80 17.33 -2.00
CA LEU A 4 46.24 15.97 -2.05
C LEU A 4 45.84 15.46 -0.66
N ARG A 5 46.66 15.71 0.36
CA ARG A 5 46.35 15.33 1.75
C ARG A 5 45.11 16.07 2.29
N ALA A 6 44.95 17.35 1.94
CA ALA A 6 43.77 18.13 2.34
C ALA A 6 42.48 17.62 1.68
N LEU A 7 42.53 17.19 0.42
CA LEU A 7 41.38 16.61 -0.28
C LEU A 7 40.95 15.27 0.34
N PHE A 8 41.91 14.40 0.67
CA PHE A 8 41.62 13.14 1.38
C PHE A 8 41.03 13.39 2.77
N ALA A 9 41.58 14.33 3.55
CA ALA A 9 41.06 14.67 4.88
C ALA A 9 39.60 15.17 4.84
N ASN A 10 39.23 15.97 3.83
CA ASN A 10 37.86 16.46 3.65
C ASN A 10 36.90 15.35 3.17
N ALA A 11 37.38 14.40 2.37
CA ALA A 11 36.58 13.27 1.89
C ALA A 11 36.17 12.29 3.01
N PHE A 12 37.05 12.06 4.01
CA PHE A 12 36.72 11.22 5.16
C PHE A 12 35.74 11.89 6.13
N ARG A 13 35.78 13.23 6.25
CA ARG A 13 34.86 13.97 7.14
C ARG A 13 33.44 14.08 6.58
N GLY A 14 33.26 14.09 5.26
CA GLY A 14 31.95 14.14 4.60
C GLY A 14 31.12 12.85 4.70
N LYS A 15 31.77 11.68 4.83
CA LYS A 15 31.06 10.38 4.90
C LYS A 15 30.21 10.21 6.17
N SER A 16 30.57 10.85 7.28
CA SER A 16 29.82 10.74 8.54
C SER A 16 28.45 11.43 8.51
N TYR A 17 28.27 12.44 7.66
CA TYR A 17 26.99 13.17 7.56
C TYR A 17 26.05 12.51 6.55
N VAL A 18 26.59 11.93 5.47
CA VAL A 18 25.82 11.15 4.48
C VAL A 18 25.20 9.90 5.11
N GLY A 19 25.92 9.24 6.03
CA GLY A 19 25.37 8.11 6.78
C GLY A 19 24.11 8.46 7.59
N LYS A 20 24.11 9.62 8.26
CA LYS A 20 22.97 10.09 9.08
C LYS A 20 21.74 10.47 8.23
N ALA A 21 21.97 11.04 7.04
CA ALA A 21 20.89 11.33 6.09
C ALA A 21 20.29 10.06 5.47
N GLN A 22 21.10 9.02 5.29
CA GLN A 22 20.63 7.73 4.79
C GLN A 22 19.90 6.91 5.87
N GLU A 23 20.26 7.06 7.15
CA GLU A 23 19.54 6.43 8.25
C GLU A 23 18.14 7.01 8.43
N SER A 24 17.94 8.33 8.35
CA SER A 24 16.60 8.93 8.48
C SER A 24 15.64 8.48 7.38
N LEU A 25 16.13 8.29 6.15
CA LEU A 25 15.34 7.77 5.04
C LEU A 25 15.04 6.26 5.18
N ARG A 26 15.92 5.49 5.83
CA ARG A 26 15.68 4.05 6.10
C ARG A 26 14.77 3.82 7.31
N LEU A 27 14.83 4.69 8.32
CA LEU A 27 13.97 4.65 9.51
C LEU A 27 12.52 4.98 9.20
N GLN A 28 12.24 5.80 8.19
CA GLN A 28 10.87 6.04 7.72
C GLN A 28 10.17 4.78 7.19
N ASN A 29 10.92 3.75 6.78
CA ASN A 29 10.37 2.50 6.24
C ASN A 29 10.24 1.39 7.30
N ARG A 30 10.39 1.70 8.59
CA ARG A 30 10.16 0.74 9.68
C ARG A 30 9.02 1.21 10.57
N HIS A 31 7.84 0.63 10.33
CA HIS A 31 6.80 0.34 11.33
C HIS A 31 6.57 1.42 12.39
N HIS A 32 5.77 2.42 12.06
CA HIS A 32 5.07 3.24 13.06
C HIS A 32 3.57 3.02 12.89
N HIS A 33 3.03 1.99 13.54
CA HIS A 33 1.59 1.73 13.61
C HIS A 33 1.01 1.71 15.03
N ASP A 34 1.80 1.98 16.09
CA ASP A 34 1.30 1.74 17.46
C ASP A 34 1.08 3.00 18.34
N GLU A 35 1.40 4.22 17.89
CA GLU A 35 1.32 5.42 18.76
C GLU A 35 0.49 6.60 18.20
N GLY A 36 -0.12 6.45 17.03
CA GLY A 36 -0.96 7.49 16.40
C GLY A 36 -2.46 7.28 16.61
N PRO A 37 -3.31 8.32 16.44
CA PRO A 37 -4.74 8.11 16.27
C PRO A 37 -4.99 7.10 15.13
N PRO A 38 -6.02 6.25 15.21
CA PRO A 38 -6.28 5.22 14.20
C PRO A 38 -6.34 5.88 12.82
N GLN A 39 -5.59 5.33 11.87
CA GLN A 39 -5.58 5.92 10.54
C GLN A 39 -6.97 5.69 9.92
N PRO A 40 -7.46 6.63 9.09
CA PRO A 40 -8.63 6.37 8.27
C PRO A 40 -8.46 5.01 7.57
N PHE A 41 -9.53 4.21 7.52
CA PHE A 41 -9.57 2.85 6.95
C PHE A 41 -8.98 1.71 7.80
N ASP A 42 -8.34 1.97 8.95
CA ASP A 42 -7.83 0.91 9.85
C ASP A 42 -8.95 0.13 10.57
N ASN A 43 -10.15 0.70 10.66
CA ASN A 43 -11.32 0.10 11.30
C ASN A 43 -12.20 -0.72 10.34
N LEU A 44 -11.79 -0.86 9.08
CA LEU A 44 -12.53 -1.65 8.11
C LEU A 44 -12.17 -3.13 8.22
N PRO A 45 -13.12 -4.04 7.96
CA PRO A 45 -12.86 -5.48 7.96
C PRO A 45 -11.99 -5.95 6.77
N PHE A 46 -11.45 -5.03 5.98
CA PHE A 46 -10.55 -5.28 4.86
C PHE A 46 -9.53 -4.14 4.74
N LYS A 47 -8.32 -4.44 4.25
CA LYS A 47 -7.25 -3.46 4.07
C LYS A 47 -7.23 -2.89 2.65
N PHE A 48 -7.07 -1.58 2.53
CA PHE A 48 -6.90 -0.89 1.24
C PHE A 48 -5.43 -0.55 0.96
N THR A 49 -4.62 -1.55 0.59
CA THR A 49 -3.23 -1.30 0.17
C THR A 49 -3.15 -0.75 -1.26
N ASN A 50 -4.14 -1.05 -2.11
CA ASN A 50 -4.16 -0.65 -3.51
C ASN A 50 -5.59 -0.29 -3.95
N ARG A 51 -5.75 0.93 -4.50
CA ARG A 51 -7.03 1.43 -5.01
C ARG A 51 -7.65 0.54 -6.09
N TYR A 52 -6.84 -0.11 -6.93
CA TYR A 52 -7.35 -0.98 -7.98
C TYR A 52 -7.92 -2.29 -7.43
N VAL A 53 -7.28 -2.85 -6.40
CA VAL A 53 -7.77 -4.04 -5.71
C VAL A 53 -9.07 -3.73 -4.97
N ALA A 54 -9.14 -2.57 -4.31
CA ALA A 54 -10.35 -2.07 -3.67
C ALA A 54 -11.55 -2.04 -4.64
N THR A 55 -11.36 -1.44 -5.81
CA THR A 55 -12.41 -1.35 -6.83
C THR A 55 -12.81 -2.73 -7.35
N LEU A 56 -11.85 -3.63 -7.61
CA LEU A 56 -12.15 -4.98 -8.10
C LEU A 56 -12.99 -5.77 -7.08
N VAL A 57 -12.60 -5.75 -5.80
CA VAL A 57 -13.34 -6.44 -4.73
C VAL A 57 -14.75 -5.86 -4.60
N PHE A 58 -14.88 -4.53 -4.65
CA PHE A 58 -16.17 -3.85 -4.60
C PHE A 58 -17.06 -4.22 -5.79
N SER A 59 -16.52 -4.15 -7.02
CA SER A 59 -17.24 -4.49 -8.24
C SER A 59 -17.71 -5.94 -8.25
N ILE A 60 -16.90 -6.88 -7.76
CA ILE A 60 -17.30 -8.29 -7.66
C ILE A 60 -18.39 -8.45 -6.60
N PHE A 61 -18.20 -7.93 -5.39
CA PHE A 61 -19.16 -8.10 -4.29
C PHE A 61 -20.54 -7.52 -4.62
N PHE A 62 -20.58 -6.27 -5.11
CA PHE A 62 -21.85 -5.64 -5.49
C PHE A 62 -22.37 -6.16 -6.82
N GLY A 63 -21.48 -6.49 -7.76
CA GLY A 63 -21.85 -7.07 -9.05
C GLY A 63 -22.56 -8.41 -8.88
N THR A 64 -22.05 -9.31 -8.04
CA THR A 64 -22.71 -10.60 -7.80
C THR A 64 -24.05 -10.44 -7.07
N GLY A 65 -24.11 -9.57 -6.06
CA GLY A 65 -25.36 -9.26 -5.35
C GLY A 65 -26.43 -8.66 -6.28
N PHE A 66 -26.02 -7.76 -7.17
CA PHE A 66 -26.91 -7.15 -8.16
C PHE A 66 -27.36 -8.13 -9.24
N TRP A 67 -26.48 -9.03 -9.69
CA TRP A 67 -26.80 -10.04 -10.71
C TRP A 67 -27.65 -11.21 -10.19
N ALA A 68 -27.59 -11.52 -8.89
CA ALA A 68 -28.29 -12.64 -8.27
C ALA A 68 -29.80 -12.74 -8.62
N PRO A 69 -30.63 -11.69 -8.46
CA PRO A 69 -32.06 -11.78 -8.79
C PRO A 69 -32.32 -12.09 -10.28
N PHE A 70 -31.50 -11.57 -11.19
CA PHE A 70 -31.64 -11.81 -12.64
C PHE A 70 -31.33 -13.27 -12.99
N ILE A 71 -30.28 -13.84 -12.40
CA ILE A 71 -29.92 -15.25 -12.60
C ILE A 71 -31.02 -16.16 -12.07
N ILE A 72 -31.57 -15.85 -10.88
CA ILE A 72 -32.67 -16.62 -10.28
C ILE A 72 -33.91 -16.56 -11.17
N LEU A 73 -34.25 -15.38 -11.69
CA LEU A 73 -35.39 -15.20 -12.58
C LEU A 73 -35.19 -15.93 -13.91
N TRP A 74 -34.00 -15.81 -14.51
CA TRP A 74 -33.64 -16.56 -15.72
C TRP A 74 -33.78 -18.07 -15.49
N TYR A 75 -33.23 -18.59 -14.39
CA TYR A 75 -33.35 -19.99 -14.02
C TYR A 75 -34.82 -20.41 -13.84
N SER A 76 -35.64 -19.56 -13.22
CA SER A 76 -37.07 -19.80 -13.00
C SER A 76 -37.90 -19.83 -14.29
N MET A 77 -37.49 -19.09 -15.33
CA MET A 77 -38.11 -19.16 -16.66
C MET A 77 -37.61 -20.37 -17.45
N ALA A 78 -36.30 -20.63 -17.43
CA ALA A 78 -35.67 -21.73 -18.18
C ALA A 78 -36.18 -23.11 -17.74
N LYS A 79 -36.46 -23.31 -16.44
CA LYS A 79 -37.05 -24.55 -15.92
C LYS A 79 -38.47 -24.85 -16.43
N LYS A 80 -39.16 -23.88 -17.04
CA LYS A 80 -40.49 -24.08 -17.63
C LYS A 80 -40.43 -24.32 -19.15
N SER A 81 -39.33 -23.94 -19.79
CA SER A 81 -39.13 -24.11 -21.24
C SER A 81 -38.37 -25.38 -21.60
N LEU A 82 -37.71 -26.02 -20.63
CA LEU A 82 -37.12 -27.36 -20.71
C LEU A 82 -38.11 -28.40 -20.18
#